data_AF-A0A1I6GAG4-F1
#
_entry.id   AF-A0A1I6GAG4-F1
#
_cell.length_a   1.000
_cell.length_b   1.000
_cell.length_c   1.000
_cell.angle_alpha   90.00
_cell.angle_beta   90.00
_cell.angle_gamma   90.00
#
_symmetry.space_group_name_H-M   'P 1'
#
loop_
_entity.id
_entity.type
_entity.pdbx_description
1 polymer ?
#
loop_
_entity_poly.entity_id
_entity_poly.type
_entity_poly.pdbx_seq_one_letter_code
_entity_poly.pdbx_strand_id
1 'polypeptide(L)' 'MSYALSAAQIAAPSSPSNMPLAARLAVRFAVAVTAWDKRRKTRRHLRSMPPHLLKDIGLDPTTAREEIAKPFWQA' A
#
# COMPACT_ATOMS: atom_id res chain seq x y z
N MET A 1 32.47 -44.60 -23.83
CA MET A 1 31.43 -43.83 -24.55
C MET A 1 30.82 -42.88 -23.53
N SER A 2 31.43 -41.70 -23.39
CA SER A 2 31.16 -40.76 -22.30
C SER A 2 30.01 -39.83 -22.69
N TYR A 3 28.90 -39.89 -21.97
CA TYR A 3 27.79 -38.96 -22.13
C TYR A 3 28.18 -37.61 -21.53
N ALA A 4 28.79 -36.76 -22.34
CA ALA A 4 28.97 -35.35 -22.00
C ALA A 4 27.59 -34.69 -22.02
N LEU A 5 26.93 -34.66 -20.85
CA LEU A 5 25.73 -33.84 -20.64
C LEU A 5 26.14 -32.39 -20.83
N SER A 6 25.77 -31.87 -22.00
CA SER A 6 26.11 -30.53 -22.46
C SER A 6 25.57 -29.51 -21.46
N ALA A 7 26.46 -28.71 -20.88
CA ALA A 7 26.15 -27.63 -19.94
C ALA A 7 25.11 -26.61 -20.49
N ALA A 8 24.81 -26.69 -21.78
CA ALA A 8 23.74 -25.96 -22.45
C ALA A 8 22.33 -26.24 -21.92
N GLN A 9 22.07 -27.37 -21.25
CA GLN A 9 20.74 -27.69 -20.71
C GLN A 9 20.39 -26.95 -19.41
N ILE A 10 21.32 -26.24 -18.77
CA ILE A 10 21.05 -25.42 -17.57
C ILE A 10 20.69 -23.97 -17.97
N ALA A 11 20.52 -23.68 -19.26
CA ALA A 11 19.84 -22.46 -19.67
C ALA A 11 18.33 -22.61 -19.42
N ALA A 12 17.93 -22.58 -18.14
CA ALA A 12 16.55 -22.33 -17.77
C ALA A 12 16.12 -21.05 -18.52
N PRO A 13 15.06 -21.08 -19.36
CA PRO A 13 14.56 -19.87 -19.97
C PRO A 13 13.97 -19.00 -18.86
N SER A 14 14.80 -18.14 -18.27
CA SER A 14 14.35 -16.97 -17.56
C SER A 14 13.70 -16.06 -18.61
N SER A 15 12.41 -16.25 -18.84
CA SER A 15 11.58 -15.24 -19.48
C SER A 15 11.00 -14.35 -18.38
N PRO A 16 11.66 -13.23 -18.01
CA PRO A 16 11.02 -12.20 -17.20
C PRO A 16 10.10 -11.38 -18.11
N SER A 17 9.02 -11.99 -18.63
CA SER A 17 8.28 -11.35 -19.72
C SER A 17 6.79 -11.45 -19.55
N ASN A 18 6.27 -10.30 -19.11
CA ASN A 18 4.93 -9.79 -19.33
C ASN A 18 3.96 -10.01 -18.17
N MET A 19 4.23 -9.34 -17.04
CA MET A 19 3.17 -9.07 -16.08
C MET A 19 2.06 -8.31 -16.82
N PRO A 20 0.86 -8.91 -17.00
CA PRO A 20 -0.17 -8.32 -17.84
C PRO A 20 -0.53 -6.94 -17.30
N LEU A 21 -0.83 -5.99 -18.19
CA LEU A 21 -1.18 -4.62 -17.79
C LEU A 21 -2.28 -4.62 -16.70
N ALA A 22 -3.22 -5.55 -16.80
CA ALA A 22 -4.25 -5.80 -15.81
C ALA A 22 -3.69 -6.14 -14.41
N ALA A 23 -2.67 -7.00 -14.31
CA ALA A 23 -2.05 -7.33 -13.03
C ALA A 23 -1.35 -6.11 -12.41
N ARG A 24 -0.67 -5.28 -13.20
CA ARG A 24 -0.08 -4.02 -12.70
C ARG A 24 -1.15 -3.05 -12.20
N LEU A 25 -2.26 -2.93 -12.92
CA LEU A 25 -3.39 -2.11 -12.51
C LEU A 25 -4.04 -2.64 -11.23
N ALA A 26 -4.21 -3.97 -11.12
CA ALA A 26 -4.75 -4.62 -9.94
C ALA A 26 -3.87 -4.39 -8.71
N VAL A 27 -2.54 -4.49 -8.84
CA VAL A 27 -1.61 -4.19 -7.74
C VAL A 27 -1.70 -2.72 -7.34
N ARG A 28 -1.69 -1.78 -8.29
CA ARG A 28 -1.84 -0.34 -7.99
C ARG A 28 -3.17 -0.03 -7.31
N PHE A 29 -4.24 -0.68 -7.76
CA PHE A 29 -5.56 -0.57 -7.15
C PHE A 29 -5.56 -1.13 -5.72
N ALA A 30 -5.00 -2.32 -5.49
CA ALA A 30 -4.87 -2.92 -4.17
C ALA A 30 -4.07 -2.03 -3.20
N VAL A 31 -2.97 -1.41 -3.67
CA VAL A 31 -2.19 -0.44 -2.90
C VAL A 31 -3.03 0.79 -2.57
N ALA A 32 -3.76 1.35 -3.54
CA ALA A 32 -4.63 2.50 -3.31
C ALA A 32 -5.73 2.20 -2.28
N VAL A 33 -6.42 1.06 -2.43
CA VAL A 33 -7.46 0.60 -1.50
C VAL A 33 -6.89 0.36 -0.10
N THR A 34 -5.72 -0.26 0.02
CA THR A 34 -5.05 -0.48 1.31
C THR A 34 -4.70 0.85 1.98
N ALA A 35 -4.22 1.82 1.21
CA ALA A 35 -3.92 3.15 1.71
C ALA A 35 -5.19 3.89 2.15
N TRP A 36 -6.30 3.73 1.43
CA TRP A 36 -7.61 4.27 1.81
C TRP A 36 -8.15 3.63 3.09
N ASP A 37 -8.04 2.31 3.25
CA ASP A 37 -8.44 1.60 4.47
C ASP A 37 -7.63 2.09 5.68
N LYS A 38 -6.30 2.22 5.52
CA LYS A 38 -5.43 2.77 6.57
C LYS A 38 -5.85 4.19 6.97
N ARG A 39 -6.06 5.09 5.99
CA ARG A 39 -6.53 6.46 6.25
C ARG A 39 -7.88 6.48 6.97
N ARG A 40 -8.82 5.64 6.55
CA ARG A 40 -10.14 5.51 7.18
C ARG A 40 -10.03 5.08 8.64
N LYS A 41 -9.18 4.09 8.95
CA LYS A 41 -8.92 3.63 10.32
C LYS A 41 -8.31 4.74 11.17
N THR A 42 -7.28 5.42 10.66
CA THR A 42 -6.63 6.54 11.37
C THR A 42 -7.61 7.68 11.65
N ARG A 43 -8.41 8.13 10.67
CA ARG A 43 -9.41 9.18 10.87
C ARG A 43 -10.50 8.78 11.85
N ARG A 44 -10.95 7.53 11.82
CA ARG A 44 -11.89 7.01 12.81
C ARG A 44 -11.30 7.02 14.22
N HIS A 45 -10.03 6.66 14.35
CA HIS A 45 -9.33 6.70 15.63
C HIS A 45 -9.16 8.13 16.15
N LEU A 46 -8.75 9.06 15.29
CA LEU A 46 -8.69 10.50 15.60
C LEU A 46 -10.06 11.05 16.01
N ARG A 47 -11.13 10.62 15.34
CA ARG A 47 -12.51 11.04 15.69
C ARG A 47 -12.97 10.52 17.04
N SER A 48 -12.53 9.34 17.46
CA SER A 48 -12.83 8.81 18.81
C SER A 48 -11.89 9.35 19.89
N MET A 49 -10.80 10.04 19.50
CA MET A 49 -9.80 10.52 20.45
C MET A 49 -10.32 11.76 21.20
N PRO A 50 -10.27 11.77 22.54
CA PRO A 50 -10.63 12.93 23.34
C PRO A 50 -9.74 14.15 23.03
N PRO A 51 -10.28 15.39 23.15
CA PRO A 51 -9.52 16.62 22.87
C PRO A 51 -8.25 16.81 23.69
N HIS A 52 -8.17 16.26 24.91
CA HIS A 52 -6.98 16.34 25.74
C HIS A 52 -5.84 15.46 25.23
N LEU A 53 -6.14 14.29 24.66
CA LEU A 53 -5.12 13.41 24.05
C LEU A 53 -4.58 14.00 22.75
N LEU A 54 -5.42 14.72 21.99
CA LEU A 54 -4.95 15.48 20.83
C LEU A 54 -3.94 16.56 21.23
N LYS A 55 -4.20 17.28 22.34
CA LYS A 55 -3.27 18.27 22.88
C LYS A 55 -1.96 17.64 23.39
N ASP A 56 -2.04 16.46 23.99
CA ASP A 56 -0.87 15.75 24.52
C ASP A 56 0.10 15.34 23.40
N ILE A 57 -0.42 14.89 22.24
CA ILE A 57 0.39 14.63 21.04
C ILE A 57 0.77 15.90 20.26
N GLY A 58 0.43 17.09 20.77
CA GLY A 58 0.69 18.39 20.13
C GLY A 58 -0.14 18.65 18.88
N LEU A 59 -1.22 17.91 18.65
CA LEU A 59 -2.10 18.08 17.50
C LEU A 59 -3.22 19.07 17.84
N ASP A 60 -3.27 20.16 17.08
CA ASP A 60 -4.32 21.17 17.22
C ASP A 60 -5.72 20.58 16.92
N PRO A 61 -6.73 20.79 17.79
CA PRO A 61 -8.08 20.24 17.58
C PRO A 61 -8.75 20.71 16.28
N THR A 62 -8.41 21.89 15.78
CA THR A 62 -8.92 22.42 14.50
C THR A 62 -8.33 21.64 13.33
N THR A 63 -7.01 21.49 13.29
CA THR A 63 -6.31 20.63 12.32
C THR A 63 -6.80 19.18 12.36
N ALA A 64 -7.04 18.63 13.56
CA ALA A 64 -7.58 17.27 13.71
C ALA A 64 -8.98 17.13 13.09
N ARG A 65 -9.86 18.13 13.24
CA ARG A 65 -11.18 18.13 12.60
C ARG A 65 -11.09 18.21 11.08
N GLU A 66 -10.20 19.05 10.56
CA GLU A 66 -9.96 19.15 9.12
C GLU A 66 -9.48 17.81 8.56
N GLU A 67 -8.53 17.16 9.23
CA GLU A 67 -8.04 15.83 8.85
C GLU A 67 -9.12 14.74 8.90
N ILE A 68 -10.03 14.80 9.87
CA ILE A 68 -11.16 13.87 9.97
C ILE A 68 -12.19 14.13 8.85
N ALA A 69 -12.38 15.38 8.45
CA ALA A 69 -13.32 15.78 7.40
C ALA A 69 -12.83 15.43 5.99
N LYS A 70 -11.53 15.18 5.80
CA LYS A 70 -10.96 14.81 4.49
C LYS A 70 -11.58 13.51 3.94
N PRO A 71 -11.92 13.49 2.63
CA PRO A 71 -12.36 12.27 1.97
C PRO A 71 -11.33 11.14 2.06
N PHE A 72 -11.77 9.87 2.08
CA PHE A 72 -10.88 8.72 2.26
C PHE A 72 -9.79 8.61 1.19
N TRP A 73 -10.04 9.15 -0.01
CA TRP A 73 -9.12 9.12 -1.15
C TRP A 73 -8.07 10.23 -1.13
N GLN A 74 -8.29 11.28 -0.34
CA GLN A 74 -7.40 12.43 -0.24
C GLN A 74 -6.40 12.23 0.88
N ALA A 75 -5.11 12.41 0.58
CA ALA A 75 -4.04 12.47 1.56
C ALA A 75 -4.00 13.89 2.16
#